data_AF-A0A7C6LYZ2-F1
#
_entry.id   AF-A0A7C6LYZ2-F1
#
_cell.length_a   1.000
_cell.length_b   1.000
_cell.length_c   1.000
_cell.angle_alpha   90.00
_cell.angle_beta   90.00
_cell.angle_gamma   90.00
#
_symmetry.space_group_name_H-M   'P 1'
#
loop_
_entity.id
_entity.type
_entity.pdbx_description
1 polymer ?
#
loop_
_entity_poly.entity_id
_entity_poly.type
_entity_poly.pdbx_seq_one_letter_code
_entity_poly.pdbx_strand_id
1 'polypeptide(L)'
;MKSEKSIKERIYSVLPIGSLSMMEFFKILKIRFTDDVPTAAITTSTRPELLLNKSFIEKYCKTNEHLLMLIMHELYHIILGHTRIFKRHTMLDNLAFDAVINAILCRLFPKEEYVSFFENANSDAFFPSCLLRPRGENTPQEFHKILKNLYKTNTGTYFEVYKVICKTLKDKELGEDFILLGNHSYDDASNNPLIKDMIDSITDKWEINKFGDKKLFKDVFEGRILFKKVKRVNQIKMRRLLIKAGIIDSLASNTNVSSRYMKTETVSFVPNFKDRTVFAKSYFYGMPLLYNSEVDVINQSLNSRLKALVYLDVSGSVYNSINSLASLLLKPYKNGECLLFAFSTIVDEVAYENFRKGKYKTTGGTDINCIFDHYFSLPKSKQTNRILILTDGFTGRVDDKFYNEIKSKDLEIYCGLFGKEQTKKDLQSVVKYFEEFKGV
;
A
#
# COMPACT_ATOMS: atom_id res chain seq x y z
N MET A 1 -22.05 -8.99 40.96
CA MET A 1 -21.57 -7.96 40.02
C MET A 1 -20.23 -7.45 40.50
N LYS A 2 -19.21 -7.40 39.64
CA LYS A 2 -17.90 -6.82 39.99
C LYS A 2 -18.05 -5.30 40.09
N SER A 3 -17.38 -4.67 41.05
CA SER A 3 -17.38 -3.20 41.13
C SER A 3 -16.55 -2.62 39.97
N GLU A 4 -16.93 -1.46 39.46
CA GLU A 4 -16.15 -0.77 38.41
C GLU A 4 -14.70 -0.52 38.86
N LYS A 5 -14.51 -0.25 40.15
CA LYS A 5 -13.21 -0.12 40.80
C LYS A 5 -12.36 -1.39 40.63
N SER A 6 -12.94 -2.56 40.89
CA SER A 6 -12.26 -3.85 40.73
C SER A 6 -11.89 -4.13 39.27
N ILE A 7 -12.74 -3.74 38.30
CA ILE A 7 -12.40 -3.89 36.87
C ILE A 7 -11.23 -2.98 36.52
N LYS A 8 -11.23 -1.70 36.95
CA LYS A 8 -10.11 -0.78 36.72
C LYS A 8 -8.80 -1.30 37.32
N GLU A 9 -8.82 -1.82 38.55
CA GLU A 9 -7.64 -2.43 39.19
C GLU A 9 -7.09 -3.61 38.36
N ARG A 10 -7.98 -4.47 37.84
CA ARG A 10 -7.59 -5.55 36.93
C ARG A 10 -6.94 -5.03 35.66
N ILE A 11 -7.50 -3.99 35.03
CA ILE A 11 -6.91 -3.36 33.84
C ILE A 11 -5.47 -2.91 34.14
N TYR A 12 -5.26 -2.17 35.23
CA TYR A 12 -3.92 -1.74 35.60
C TYR A 12 -2.95 -2.89 35.90
N SER A 13 -3.45 -4.04 36.38
CA SER A 13 -2.62 -5.21 36.66
C SER A 13 -2.19 -6.01 35.41
N VAL A 14 -2.97 -5.97 34.33
CA VAL A 14 -2.75 -6.81 33.14
C VAL A 14 -2.08 -6.09 32.00
N LEU A 15 -2.15 -4.75 31.99
CA LEU A 15 -1.55 -3.98 30.93
C LEU A 15 -0.04 -4.18 30.94
N PRO A 16 0.57 -4.60 29.82
CA PRO A 16 2.00 -4.76 29.75
C PRO A 16 2.65 -3.38 29.87
N ILE A 17 3.20 -3.09 31.06
CA ILE A 17 4.01 -1.90 31.36
C ILE A 17 5.40 -2.02 30.69
N GLY A 18 5.48 -2.67 29.53
CA GLY A 18 6.73 -3.05 28.88
C GLY A 18 7.40 -1.92 28.10
N SER A 19 6.67 -0.86 27.73
CA SER A 19 7.24 0.32 27.06
C SER A 19 6.71 1.63 27.66
N LEU A 20 7.59 2.63 27.76
CA LEU A 20 7.30 3.97 28.29
C LEU A 20 6.10 4.62 27.57
N SER A 21 6.02 4.38 26.27
CA SER A 21 5.04 4.95 25.36
C SER A 21 3.62 4.36 25.53
N MET A 22 3.52 3.08 25.88
CA MET A 22 2.24 2.47 26.28
C MET A 22 1.76 3.04 27.62
N MET A 23 2.67 3.24 28.59
CA MET A 23 2.32 3.89 29.85
C MET A 23 1.79 5.32 29.65
N GLU A 24 2.44 6.11 28.78
CA GLU A 24 2.01 7.48 28.46
C GLU A 24 0.62 7.49 27.79
N PHE A 25 0.37 6.57 26.86
CA PHE A 25 -0.95 6.45 26.24
C PHE A 25 -2.04 6.13 27.27
N PHE A 26 -1.81 5.15 28.14
CA PHE A 26 -2.78 4.77 29.17
C PHE A 26 -2.98 5.83 30.26
N LYS A 27 -2.00 6.72 30.50
CA LYS A 27 -2.19 7.89 31.38
C LYS A 27 -3.16 8.90 30.80
N ILE A 28 -3.22 9.02 29.47
CA ILE A 28 -4.10 9.96 28.77
C ILE A 28 -5.48 9.34 28.53
N LEU A 29 -5.52 8.01 28.37
CA LEU A 29 -6.72 7.22 28.16
C LEU A 29 -7.66 7.26 29.38
N LYS A 30 -8.86 7.83 29.21
CA LYS A 30 -9.88 7.83 30.27
C LYS A 30 -10.75 6.58 30.17
N ILE A 31 -10.88 5.81 31.24
CA ILE A 31 -11.75 4.62 31.29
C ILE A 31 -13.17 5.05 31.67
N ARG A 32 -14.14 4.76 30.81
CA ARG A 32 -15.57 5.01 31.03
C ARG A 32 -16.35 3.71 30.84
N PHE A 33 -17.17 3.36 31.81
CA PHE A 33 -18.13 2.27 31.68
C PHE A 33 -19.40 2.81 31.04
N THR A 34 -19.90 2.13 30.01
CA THR A 34 -21.13 2.52 29.32
C THR A 34 -21.76 1.31 28.63
N ASP A 35 -23.08 1.34 28.48
CA ASP A 35 -23.85 0.38 27.70
C ASP A 35 -24.08 0.87 26.24
N ASP A 36 -23.56 2.07 25.89
CA ASP A 36 -23.65 2.65 24.54
C ASP A 36 -22.90 1.83 23.48
N VAL A 37 -21.93 1.01 23.91
CA VAL A 37 -21.17 0.09 23.05
C VAL A 37 -21.47 -1.36 23.45
N PRO A 38 -21.52 -2.30 22.48
CA PRO A 38 -21.89 -3.68 22.77
C PRO A 38 -20.82 -4.44 23.58
N THR A 39 -19.54 -4.09 23.38
CA THR A 39 -18.41 -4.83 23.98
C THR A 39 -17.38 -3.91 24.62
N ALA A 40 -16.52 -3.29 23.83
CA ALA A 40 -15.56 -2.26 24.20
C ALA A 40 -15.34 -1.35 23.00
N ALA A 41 -14.80 -0.16 23.20
CA ALA A 41 -14.37 0.71 22.11
C ALA A 41 -13.35 1.73 22.60
N ILE A 42 -12.51 2.24 21.72
CA ILE A 42 -11.68 3.40 22.01
C ILE A 42 -12.09 4.57 21.11
N THR A 43 -12.46 5.67 21.72
CA THR A 43 -12.84 6.88 20.98
C THR A 43 -11.61 7.54 20.37
N THR A 44 -11.73 8.05 19.15
CA THR A 44 -10.65 8.80 18.47
C THR A 44 -10.69 10.31 18.75
N SER A 45 -11.24 10.75 19.88
CA SER A 45 -11.35 12.18 20.23
C SER A 45 -10.02 12.76 20.75
N THR A 46 -9.96 14.09 20.94
CA THR A 46 -8.75 14.79 21.43
C THR A 46 -8.25 14.28 22.79
N ARG A 47 -9.13 13.62 23.55
CA ARG A 47 -8.79 12.86 24.75
C ARG A 47 -9.41 11.46 24.63
N PRO A 48 -8.65 10.43 24.21
CA PRO A 48 -9.23 9.12 23.95
C PRO A 48 -9.82 8.52 25.22
N GLU A 49 -11.06 8.03 25.12
CA GLU A 49 -11.74 7.27 26.15
C GLU A 49 -11.81 5.79 25.76
N LEU A 50 -11.49 4.89 26.69
CA LEU A 50 -11.78 3.46 26.59
C LEU A 50 -13.17 3.22 27.18
N LEU A 51 -14.12 3.00 26.29
CA LEU A 51 -15.50 2.66 26.58
C LEU A 51 -15.59 1.15 26.83
N LEU A 52 -16.15 0.75 27.96
CA LEU A 52 -16.25 -0.65 28.36
C LEU A 52 -17.68 -1.01 28.74
N ASN A 53 -18.22 -2.05 28.09
CA ASN A 53 -19.50 -2.63 28.48
C ASN A 53 -19.29 -3.58 29.66
N LYS A 54 -19.86 -3.23 30.81
CA LYS A 54 -19.69 -4.00 32.04
C LYS A 54 -20.31 -5.39 31.93
N SER A 55 -21.50 -5.49 31.36
CA SER A 55 -22.23 -6.75 31.19
C SER A 55 -21.44 -7.71 30.30
N PHE A 56 -20.81 -7.21 29.24
CA PHE A 56 -19.92 -7.98 28.38
C PHE A 56 -18.69 -8.50 29.14
N ILE A 57 -18.01 -7.63 29.89
CA ILE A 57 -16.82 -8.00 30.68
C ILE A 57 -17.17 -9.07 31.72
N GLU A 58 -18.29 -8.93 32.43
CA GLU A 58 -18.71 -9.92 33.42
C GLU A 58 -19.02 -11.28 32.79
N LYS A 59 -19.58 -11.27 31.56
CA LYS A 59 -19.91 -12.49 30.82
C LYS A 59 -18.67 -13.18 30.23
N TYR A 60 -17.80 -12.47 29.52
CA TYR A 60 -16.70 -13.08 28.74
C TYR A 60 -15.30 -12.92 29.37
N CYS A 61 -15.05 -11.85 30.14
CA CYS A 61 -13.73 -11.55 30.71
C CYS A 61 -13.53 -12.15 32.12
N LYS A 62 -13.57 -13.49 32.21
CA LYS A 62 -13.43 -14.24 33.47
C LYS A 62 -12.06 -14.06 34.10
N THR A 63 -11.00 -14.18 33.31
CA THR A 63 -9.61 -14.04 33.73
C THR A 63 -9.04 -12.67 33.38
N ASN A 64 -7.86 -12.38 33.89
CA ASN A 64 -7.13 -11.15 33.63
C ASN A 64 -6.65 -11.10 32.17
N GLU A 65 -6.28 -12.25 31.65
CA GLU A 65 -5.83 -12.52 30.29
C GLU A 65 -6.95 -12.23 29.27
N HIS A 66 -8.19 -12.61 29.57
CA HIS A 66 -9.34 -12.27 28.72
C HIS A 66 -9.57 -10.75 28.63
N LEU A 67 -9.44 -10.05 29.77
CA LEU A 67 -9.60 -8.60 29.81
C LEU A 67 -8.48 -7.90 29.04
N LEU A 68 -7.25 -8.44 29.11
CA LEU A 68 -6.15 -7.99 28.29
C LEU A 68 -6.47 -8.18 26.80
N MET A 69 -6.98 -9.34 26.38
CA MET A 69 -7.32 -9.60 24.98
C MET A 69 -8.37 -8.63 24.44
N LEU A 70 -9.41 -8.33 25.21
CA LEU A 70 -10.41 -7.33 24.84
C LEU A 70 -9.79 -5.94 24.63
N ILE A 71 -8.92 -5.50 25.54
CA ILE A 71 -8.27 -4.18 25.43
C ILE A 71 -7.29 -4.14 24.26
N MET A 72 -6.49 -5.20 24.11
CA MET A 72 -5.55 -5.32 23.01
C MET A 72 -6.28 -5.36 21.68
N HIS A 73 -7.46 -5.99 21.59
CA HIS A 73 -8.30 -5.96 20.38
C HIS A 73 -8.63 -4.53 19.95
N GLU A 74 -9.17 -3.73 20.86
CA GLU A 74 -9.50 -2.33 20.60
C GLU A 74 -8.26 -1.48 20.26
N LEU A 75 -7.14 -1.72 20.93
CA LEU A 75 -5.89 -1.05 20.60
C LEU A 75 -5.42 -1.40 19.20
N TYR A 76 -5.52 -2.67 18.79
CA TYR A 76 -5.14 -3.10 17.45
C TYR A 76 -6.06 -2.52 16.37
N HIS A 77 -7.32 -2.22 16.65
CA HIS A 77 -8.16 -1.43 15.75
C HIS A 77 -7.63 -0.01 15.51
N ILE A 78 -6.95 0.59 16.50
CA ILE A 78 -6.27 1.88 16.35
C ILE A 78 -4.93 1.71 15.64
N ILE A 79 -4.08 0.78 16.11
CA ILE A 79 -2.73 0.55 15.56
C ILE A 79 -2.81 0.21 14.08
N LEU A 80 -3.74 -0.67 13.69
CA LEU A 80 -3.91 -1.08 12.30
C LEU A 80 -4.67 -0.05 11.46
N GLY A 81 -5.13 1.06 12.06
CA GLY A 81 -5.90 2.07 11.36
C GLY A 81 -7.25 1.56 10.82
N HIS A 82 -7.76 0.43 11.33
CA HIS A 82 -9.10 -0.08 10.98
C HIS A 82 -10.22 0.82 11.52
N THR A 83 -9.88 1.83 12.33
CA THR A 83 -10.75 2.94 12.72
C THR A 83 -10.57 4.20 11.84
N ARG A 84 -9.67 4.15 10.85
CA ARG A 84 -9.04 5.36 10.26
C ARG A 84 -8.95 5.42 8.73
N ILE A 85 -9.42 4.42 7.97
CA ILE A 85 -9.09 4.37 6.53
C ILE A 85 -10.31 4.26 5.59
N PHE A 86 -11.49 3.86 6.06
CA PHE A 86 -12.68 3.79 5.17
C PHE A 86 -13.84 4.66 5.66
N LYS A 87 -14.47 5.35 4.71
CA LYS A 87 -15.74 6.05 4.92
C LYS A 87 -16.84 4.99 5.10
N ARG A 88 -17.30 4.79 6.34
CA ARG A 88 -18.31 3.80 6.78
C ARG A 88 -17.93 2.35 6.46
N HIS A 89 -17.46 1.62 7.46
CA HIS A 89 -17.25 0.18 7.34
C HIS A 89 -18.61 -0.54 7.26
N THR A 90 -18.74 -1.45 6.31
CA THR A 90 -19.88 -2.37 6.27
C THR A 90 -19.70 -3.44 7.35
N MET A 91 -20.79 -4.12 7.72
CA MET A 91 -20.73 -5.24 8.67
C MET A 91 -19.74 -6.35 8.23
N LEU A 92 -19.56 -6.53 6.91
CA LEU A 92 -18.62 -7.51 6.35
C LEU A 92 -17.16 -7.07 6.53
N ASP A 93 -16.90 -5.76 6.43
CA ASP A 93 -15.58 -5.20 6.68
C ASP A 93 -15.21 -5.40 8.16
N ASN A 94 -16.14 -5.06 9.07
CA ASN A 94 -15.95 -5.24 10.52
C ASN A 94 -15.66 -6.71 10.87
N LEU A 95 -16.42 -7.64 10.30
CA LEU A 95 -16.18 -9.07 10.47
C LEU A 95 -14.79 -9.50 9.99
N ALA A 96 -14.33 -8.99 8.84
CA ALA A 96 -13.01 -9.31 8.31
C ALA A 96 -11.89 -8.68 9.14
N PHE A 97 -12.07 -7.46 9.66
CA PHE A 97 -11.10 -6.81 10.55
C PHE A 97 -10.94 -7.54 11.87
N ASP A 98 -12.05 -7.90 12.52
CA ASP A 98 -12.02 -8.65 13.77
C ASP A 98 -11.32 -10.01 13.58
N ALA A 99 -11.63 -10.73 12.49
CA ALA A 99 -10.97 -12.00 12.20
C ALA A 99 -9.45 -11.88 12.07
N VAL A 100 -8.96 -10.79 11.45
CA VAL A 100 -7.53 -10.52 11.31
C VAL A 100 -6.90 -10.14 12.64
N ILE A 101 -7.54 -9.26 13.42
CA ILE A 101 -7.04 -8.84 14.74
C ILE A 101 -7.00 -10.02 15.70
N ASN A 102 -8.07 -10.81 15.78
CA ASN A 102 -8.13 -12.03 16.62
C ASN A 102 -7.00 -12.99 16.24
N ALA A 103 -6.73 -13.17 14.95
CA ALA A 103 -5.62 -13.99 14.48
C ALA A 103 -4.26 -13.42 14.87
N ILE A 104 -4.05 -12.10 14.80
CA ILE A 104 -2.82 -11.45 15.28
C ILE A 104 -2.64 -11.70 16.78
N LEU A 105 -3.67 -11.44 17.58
CA LEU A 105 -3.61 -11.60 19.04
C LEU A 105 -3.35 -13.04 19.46
N CYS A 106 -4.04 -14.01 18.86
CA CYS A 106 -3.79 -15.44 19.12
C CYS A 106 -2.37 -15.89 18.78
N ARG A 107 -1.67 -15.20 17.87
CA ARG A 107 -0.27 -15.52 17.54
C ARG A 107 0.73 -14.85 18.48
N LEU A 108 0.43 -13.62 18.89
CA LEU A 108 1.23 -12.89 19.88
C LEU A 108 1.10 -13.52 21.27
N PHE A 109 -0.10 -14.03 21.59
CA PHE A 109 -0.44 -14.66 22.87
C PHE A 109 -0.97 -16.09 22.64
N PRO A 110 -0.10 -17.05 22.28
CA PRO A 110 -0.51 -18.39 21.86
C PRO A 110 -0.94 -19.31 23.01
N LYS A 111 -0.77 -18.88 24.27
CA LYS A 111 -1.18 -19.69 25.43
C LYS A 111 -2.70 -19.75 25.50
N GLU A 112 -3.20 -20.90 25.95
CA GLU A 112 -4.63 -21.20 26.08
C GLU A 112 -5.39 -20.18 26.93
N GLU A 113 -4.75 -19.64 27.97
CA GLU A 113 -5.31 -18.59 28.85
C GLU A 113 -5.72 -17.30 28.12
N TYR A 114 -5.11 -16.99 26.97
CA TYR A 114 -5.49 -15.86 26.11
C TYR A 114 -6.40 -16.30 24.97
N VAL A 115 -6.06 -17.41 24.32
CA VAL A 115 -6.79 -17.92 23.14
C VAL A 115 -8.22 -18.30 23.49
N SER A 116 -8.44 -18.88 24.68
CA SER A 116 -9.75 -19.29 25.17
C SER A 116 -10.76 -18.14 25.25
N PHE A 117 -10.33 -16.88 25.30
CA PHE A 117 -11.22 -15.73 25.18
C PHE A 117 -12.01 -15.74 23.86
N PHE A 118 -11.31 -15.90 22.73
CA PHE A 118 -11.93 -15.91 21.40
C PHE A 118 -12.76 -17.18 21.16
N GLU A 119 -12.32 -18.30 21.73
CA GLU A 119 -13.04 -19.57 21.65
C GLU A 119 -14.35 -19.56 22.43
N ASN A 120 -14.38 -18.87 23.57
CA ASN A 120 -15.59 -18.73 24.38
C ASN A 120 -16.55 -17.65 23.83
N ALA A 121 -16.02 -16.67 23.10
CA ALA A 121 -16.83 -15.61 22.49
C ALA A 121 -17.61 -16.09 21.26
N ASN A 122 -17.03 -16.98 20.45
CA ASN A 122 -17.59 -17.38 19.17
C ASN A 122 -17.58 -18.91 18.97
N SER A 123 -18.62 -19.46 18.34
CA SER A 123 -18.71 -20.89 18.01
C SER A 123 -17.75 -21.26 16.87
N ASP A 124 -17.19 -22.47 16.89
CA ASP A 124 -16.39 -23.00 15.80
C ASP A 124 -17.21 -23.70 14.71
N ALA A 125 -18.48 -24.02 14.99
CA ALA A 125 -19.33 -24.83 14.12
C ALA A 125 -20.04 -24.04 13.02
N PHE A 126 -20.28 -22.74 13.24
CA PHE A 126 -21.16 -21.94 12.40
C PHE A 126 -20.43 -20.77 11.73
N PHE A 127 -20.85 -20.44 10.52
CA PHE A 127 -20.44 -19.21 9.85
C PHE A 127 -21.37 -18.06 10.29
N PRO A 128 -20.86 -16.83 10.56
CA PRO A 128 -19.47 -16.40 10.40
C PRO A 128 -18.58 -16.58 11.65
N SER A 129 -19.14 -16.98 12.80
CA SER A 129 -18.42 -17.06 14.08
C SER A 129 -17.15 -17.90 14.05
N CYS A 130 -17.11 -18.96 13.24
CA CYS A 130 -15.94 -19.82 13.07
C CYS A 130 -14.71 -19.12 12.46
N LEU A 131 -14.87 -17.96 11.82
CA LEU A 131 -13.76 -17.15 11.29
C LEU A 131 -13.12 -16.25 12.35
N LEU A 132 -13.84 -15.96 13.43
CA LEU A 132 -13.43 -15.04 14.49
C LEU A 132 -12.59 -15.71 15.60
N ARG A 133 -12.24 -16.98 15.44
CA ARG A 133 -11.45 -17.74 16.41
C ARG A 133 -10.52 -18.73 15.70
N PRO A 134 -9.53 -19.29 16.40
CA PRO A 134 -8.75 -20.40 15.88
C PRO A 134 -9.63 -21.60 15.54
N ARG A 135 -9.14 -22.43 14.62
CA ARG A 135 -9.82 -23.64 14.17
C ARG A 135 -10.12 -24.56 15.36
N GLY A 136 -11.40 -24.88 15.55
CA GLY A 136 -11.88 -25.93 16.43
C GLY A 136 -12.12 -27.25 15.70
N GLU A 137 -12.72 -28.21 16.41
CA GLU A 137 -13.02 -29.54 15.90
C GLU A 137 -14.20 -29.52 14.91
N ASN A 138 -15.19 -28.68 15.17
CA ASN A 138 -16.42 -28.61 14.38
C ASN A 138 -16.33 -27.63 13.21
N THR A 139 -15.15 -27.03 12.99
CA THR A 139 -14.95 -26.05 11.93
C THR A 139 -15.21 -26.63 10.54
N PRO A 140 -16.09 -26.01 9.72
CA PRO A 140 -16.35 -26.46 8.37
C PRO A 140 -15.07 -26.52 7.51
N GLN A 141 -14.94 -27.59 6.72
CA GLN A 141 -13.74 -27.87 5.93
C GLN A 141 -13.36 -26.74 4.95
N GLU A 142 -14.35 -26.02 4.45
CA GLU A 142 -14.16 -24.89 3.54
C GLU A 142 -13.34 -23.74 4.14
N PHE A 143 -13.36 -23.56 5.46
CA PHE A 143 -12.62 -22.50 6.15
C PHE A 143 -11.24 -22.93 6.65
N HIS A 144 -10.90 -24.23 6.57
CA HIS A 144 -9.63 -24.74 7.11
C HIS A 144 -8.41 -24.05 6.49
N LYS A 145 -8.46 -23.75 5.20
CA LYS A 145 -7.35 -23.10 4.49
C LYS A 145 -7.14 -21.66 4.97
N ILE A 146 -8.21 -20.87 5.07
CA ILE A 146 -8.10 -19.47 5.49
C ILE A 146 -7.70 -19.36 6.96
N LEU A 147 -8.25 -20.23 7.83
CA LEU A 147 -7.88 -20.26 9.25
C LEU A 147 -6.44 -20.70 9.46
N LYS A 148 -5.94 -21.66 8.66
CA LYS A 148 -4.51 -22.00 8.66
C LYS A 148 -3.65 -20.79 8.26
N ASN A 149 -4.07 -20.07 7.22
CA ASN A 149 -3.36 -18.89 6.72
C ASN A 149 -3.29 -17.77 7.77
N LEU A 150 -4.41 -17.51 8.44
CA LEU A 150 -4.56 -16.49 9.48
C LEU A 150 -3.79 -16.84 10.75
N TYR A 151 -4.10 -17.99 11.35
CA TYR A 151 -3.68 -18.30 12.72
C TYR A 151 -2.33 -19.05 12.78
N LYS A 152 -1.88 -19.72 11.71
CA LYS A 152 -0.63 -20.51 11.72
C LYS A 152 0.49 -19.92 10.87
N THR A 153 0.23 -19.55 9.62
CA THR A 153 1.31 -19.21 8.67
C THR A 153 1.58 -17.72 8.51
N ASN A 154 0.76 -16.83 9.10
CA ASN A 154 0.86 -15.38 8.92
C ASN A 154 0.78 -14.92 7.45
N THR A 155 0.06 -15.67 6.63
CA THR A 155 -0.13 -15.33 5.20
C THR A 155 -1.55 -14.90 4.89
N GLY A 156 -2.48 -15.08 5.84
CA GLY A 156 -3.87 -14.66 5.69
C GLY A 156 -3.98 -13.14 5.77
N THR A 157 -4.71 -12.56 4.81
CA THR A 157 -4.93 -11.10 4.75
C THR A 157 -6.41 -10.76 4.86
N TYR A 158 -6.69 -9.51 5.19
CA TYR A 158 -8.03 -8.94 5.14
C TYR A 158 -8.80 -9.33 3.87
N PHE A 159 -8.21 -9.12 2.69
CA PHE A 159 -8.86 -9.42 1.41
C PHE A 159 -9.15 -10.90 1.21
N GLU A 160 -8.29 -11.80 1.70
CA GLU A 160 -8.57 -13.23 1.64
C GLU A 160 -9.78 -13.59 2.50
N VAL A 161 -9.87 -13.03 3.71
CA VAL A 161 -11.01 -13.23 4.62
C VAL A 161 -12.28 -12.64 4.03
N TYR A 162 -12.23 -11.39 3.59
CA TYR A 162 -13.36 -10.69 2.97
C TYR A 162 -13.89 -11.44 1.73
N LYS A 163 -12.99 -11.93 0.88
CA LYS A 163 -13.37 -12.73 -0.29
C LYS A 163 -14.04 -14.05 0.10
N VAL A 164 -13.57 -14.71 1.16
CA VAL A 164 -14.22 -15.92 1.68
C VAL A 164 -15.61 -15.59 2.21
N ILE A 165 -15.76 -14.51 2.98
CA ILE A 165 -17.04 -14.03 3.50
C ILE A 165 -18.03 -13.77 2.35
N CYS A 166 -17.67 -12.97 1.34
CA CYS A 166 -18.54 -12.68 0.20
C CYS A 166 -18.90 -13.94 -0.59
N LYS A 167 -17.95 -14.87 -0.77
CA LYS A 167 -18.18 -16.13 -1.50
C LYS A 167 -19.16 -17.05 -0.76
N THR A 168 -19.10 -17.08 0.57
CA THR A 168 -19.96 -17.91 1.41
C THR A 168 -21.37 -17.30 1.53
N LEU A 169 -21.48 -15.97 1.68
CA LEU A 169 -22.76 -15.29 1.77
C LEU A 169 -23.57 -15.35 0.48
N LYS A 170 -22.96 -15.02 -0.68
CA LYS A 170 -23.66 -14.86 -1.97
C LYS A 170 -24.92 -13.97 -1.85
N ASP A 171 -26.09 -14.58 -1.65
CA ASP A 171 -27.41 -13.93 -1.54
C ASP A 171 -28.07 -14.15 -0.16
N LYS A 172 -27.38 -14.82 0.77
CA LYS A 172 -27.86 -15.07 2.13
C LYS A 172 -27.54 -13.90 3.04
N GLU A 173 -28.47 -13.59 3.92
CA GLU A 173 -28.24 -12.62 5.00
C GLU A 173 -27.25 -13.18 6.03
N LEU A 174 -26.49 -12.28 6.65
CA LEU A 174 -25.56 -12.60 7.72
C LEU A 174 -26.37 -12.95 8.96
N GLY A 175 -26.29 -14.19 9.44
CA GLY A 175 -26.99 -14.59 10.67
C GLY A 175 -26.47 -13.81 11.88
N GLU A 176 -27.32 -13.55 12.87
CA GLU A 176 -26.99 -12.68 14.01
C GLU A 176 -26.19 -13.36 15.14
N ASP A 177 -25.99 -14.68 15.06
CA ASP A 177 -25.33 -15.50 16.10
C ASP A 177 -23.79 -15.45 16.02
N PHE A 178 -23.22 -14.25 16.21
CA PHE A 178 -21.79 -14.06 16.39
C PHE A 178 -21.47 -12.78 17.17
N ILE A 179 -20.29 -12.73 17.77
CA ILE A 179 -19.85 -11.60 18.58
C ILE A 179 -18.68 -10.91 17.90
N LEU A 180 -18.89 -9.64 17.55
CA LEU A 180 -17.82 -8.73 17.18
C LEU A 180 -17.36 -7.94 18.41
N LEU A 181 -16.06 -7.65 18.44
CA LEU A 181 -15.41 -6.88 19.50
C LEU A 181 -15.16 -5.47 18.96
N GLY A 182 -15.57 -4.44 19.68
CA GLY A 182 -15.51 -3.06 19.21
C GLY A 182 -16.87 -2.37 19.17
N ASN A 183 -16.81 -1.06 18.87
CA ASN A 183 -17.99 -0.34 18.40
C ASN A 183 -18.14 -0.52 16.90
N HIS A 184 -19.23 -1.19 16.51
CA HIS A 184 -19.59 -1.46 15.11
C HIS A 184 -20.78 -0.61 14.64
N SER A 185 -21.26 0.30 15.51
CA SER A 185 -22.35 1.23 15.18
C SER A 185 -21.82 2.44 14.39
N TYR A 186 -22.69 3.00 13.55
CA TYR A 186 -22.35 3.82 12.39
C TYR A 186 -21.77 5.23 12.64
N ASP A 187 -21.36 5.59 13.87
CA ASP A 187 -20.98 6.98 14.18
C ASP A 187 -19.54 7.20 14.68
N ASP A 188 -18.96 8.25 14.08
CA ASP A 188 -17.78 9.03 14.45
C ASP A 188 -16.37 8.43 14.31
N ALA A 189 -15.99 8.13 13.07
CA ALA A 189 -14.59 8.33 12.66
C ALA A 189 -14.28 9.84 12.68
N SER A 190 -13.62 10.33 13.74
CA SER A 190 -13.20 11.72 13.79
C SER A 190 -12.12 11.99 12.72
N ASN A 191 -12.44 12.80 11.72
CA ASN A 191 -11.54 13.18 10.63
C ASN A 191 -10.48 14.22 11.05
N ASN A 192 -10.08 14.29 12.33
CA ASN A 192 -9.20 15.35 12.82
C ASN A 192 -7.70 15.01 12.61
N PRO A 193 -6.98 15.70 11.71
CA PRO A 193 -5.58 15.41 11.39
C PRO A 193 -4.60 15.61 12.56
N LEU A 194 -4.93 16.45 13.55
CA LEU A 194 -4.08 16.63 14.73
C LEU A 194 -4.09 15.41 15.66
N ILE A 195 -5.22 14.71 15.73
CA ILE A 195 -5.36 13.47 16.50
C ILE A 195 -4.70 12.30 15.77
N LYS A 196 -4.66 12.36 14.43
CA LYS A 196 -3.89 11.45 13.59
C LYS A 196 -2.41 11.52 13.95
N ASP A 197 -1.81 12.70 13.87
CA ASP A 197 -0.38 12.90 14.15
C ASP A 197 -0.04 12.58 15.61
N MET A 198 -0.94 12.87 16.56
CA MET A 198 -0.75 12.51 17.97
C MET A 198 -0.75 11.00 18.19
N ILE A 199 -1.73 10.26 17.67
CA ILE A 199 -1.79 8.81 17.83
C ILE A 199 -0.64 8.15 17.06
N ASP A 200 -0.32 8.61 15.86
CA ASP A 200 0.80 8.08 15.07
C ASP A 200 2.13 8.34 15.79
N SER A 201 2.31 9.50 16.42
CA SER A 201 3.48 9.81 17.26
C SER A 201 3.57 8.94 18.52
N ILE A 202 2.43 8.56 19.10
CA ILE A 202 2.38 7.69 20.27
C ILE A 202 2.67 6.25 19.87
N THR A 203 2.01 5.72 18.83
CA THR A 203 2.18 4.34 18.35
C THR A 203 3.57 4.09 17.75
N ASP A 204 4.17 5.10 17.12
CA ASP A 204 5.55 5.03 16.60
C ASP A 204 6.60 4.75 17.69
N LYS A 205 6.33 5.17 18.93
CA LYS A 205 7.23 4.97 20.06
C LYS A 205 6.96 3.66 20.81
N TRP A 206 5.96 2.87 20.41
CA TRP A 206 5.64 1.62 21.10
C TRP A 206 6.68 0.56 20.74
N GLU A 207 7.53 0.18 21.70
CA GLU A 207 8.47 -0.94 21.56
C GLU A 207 7.75 -2.31 21.62
N ILE A 208 6.66 -2.48 20.87
CA ILE A 208 6.05 -3.80 20.61
C ILE A 208 7.02 -4.68 19.77
N ASN A 209 8.10 -4.06 19.27
CA ASN A 209 9.24 -4.57 18.50
C ASN A 209 10.04 -5.75 19.09
N LYS A 210 9.72 -6.28 20.28
CA LYS A 210 10.40 -7.47 20.85
C LYS A 210 9.57 -8.76 20.88
N PHE A 211 8.24 -8.68 20.72
CA PHE A 211 7.35 -9.85 20.86
C PHE A 211 6.65 -10.29 19.56
N GLY A 212 6.96 -9.63 18.46
CA GLY A 212 6.58 -10.03 17.12
C GLY A 212 7.43 -9.24 16.17
N ASP A 213 7.94 -9.91 15.14
CA ASP A 213 8.76 -9.31 14.10
C ASP A 213 8.26 -7.92 13.70
N LYS A 214 9.22 -7.01 13.56
CA LYS A 214 9.12 -5.60 13.15
C LYS A 214 8.53 -5.44 11.73
N LYS A 215 7.36 -6.02 11.48
CA LYS A 215 6.80 -6.27 10.14
C LYS A 215 5.27 -6.33 10.10
N LEU A 216 4.58 -5.88 11.15
CA LEU A 216 3.12 -5.82 11.20
C LEU A 216 2.56 -4.40 11.39
N PHE A 217 2.66 -3.58 10.34
CA PHE A 217 1.72 -2.50 10.01
C PHE A 217 2.09 -1.06 10.43
N LYS A 218 3.37 -0.70 10.34
CA LYS A 218 3.74 0.46 9.48
C LYS A 218 4.25 -0.01 8.10
N ASP A 219 4.03 -1.29 7.82
CA ASP A 219 4.93 -2.05 6.98
C ASP A 219 4.41 -2.13 5.57
N VAL A 220 4.92 -1.21 4.78
CA VAL A 220 5.62 -1.56 3.56
C VAL A 220 6.17 -3.01 3.61
N PHE A 221 5.41 -3.96 3.07
CA PHE A 221 5.81 -5.34 2.84
C PHE A 221 6.79 -5.39 1.67
N GLU A 222 7.92 -6.07 1.82
CA GLU A 222 8.75 -6.44 0.66
C GLU A 222 8.05 -7.52 -0.16
N GLY A 223 7.32 -7.11 -1.17
CA GLY A 223 6.81 -7.99 -2.21
C GLY A 223 7.90 -8.39 -3.20
N ARG A 224 7.73 -9.54 -3.86
CA ARG A 224 8.67 -10.02 -4.87
C ARG A 224 7.96 -10.43 -6.16
N ILE A 225 8.20 -9.69 -7.24
CA ILE A 225 7.79 -10.06 -8.59
C ILE A 225 8.65 -11.24 -9.04
N LEU A 226 7.99 -12.35 -9.36
CA LEU A 226 8.62 -13.50 -10.01
C LEU A 226 8.43 -13.32 -11.52
N PHE A 227 9.45 -12.78 -12.20
CA PHE A 227 9.39 -12.55 -13.64
C PHE A 227 9.19 -13.88 -14.41
N LYS A 228 8.02 -14.01 -15.04
CA LYS A 228 7.66 -15.16 -15.88
C LYS A 228 7.79 -14.82 -17.37
N LYS A 229 7.86 -15.86 -18.21
CA LYS A 229 7.83 -15.70 -19.67
C LYS A 229 6.48 -15.13 -20.10
N VAL A 230 6.52 -13.97 -20.76
CA VAL A 230 5.32 -13.29 -21.23
C VAL A 230 4.77 -13.96 -22.50
N LYS A 231 3.47 -14.25 -22.56
CA LYS A 231 2.81 -14.75 -23.78
C LYS A 231 2.93 -13.70 -24.90
N ARG A 232 3.17 -14.14 -26.14
CA ARG A 232 3.36 -13.26 -27.31
C ARG A 232 2.19 -12.28 -27.53
N VAL A 233 0.96 -12.72 -27.29
CA VAL A 233 -0.24 -11.87 -27.39
C VAL A 233 -0.17 -10.69 -26.41
N ASN A 234 0.22 -10.93 -25.16
CA ASN A 234 0.32 -9.87 -24.16
C ASN A 234 1.53 -8.97 -24.39
N GLN A 235 2.61 -9.48 -24.98
CA GLN A 235 3.74 -8.63 -25.41
C GLN A 235 3.30 -7.60 -26.46
N ILE A 236 2.49 -8.03 -27.44
CA ILE A 236 1.96 -7.12 -28.48
C ILE A 236 1.04 -6.06 -27.87
N LYS A 237 0.14 -6.47 -26.97
CA LYS A 237 -0.76 -5.54 -26.26
C LYS A 237 0.00 -4.54 -25.39
N MET A 238 0.94 -5.02 -24.57
CA MET A 238 1.77 -4.15 -23.74
C MET A 238 2.61 -3.21 -24.61
N ARG A 239 3.19 -3.69 -25.72
CA ARG A 239 3.92 -2.83 -26.66
C ARG A 239 3.01 -1.74 -27.23
N ARG A 240 1.77 -2.06 -27.61
CA ARG A 240 0.80 -1.07 -28.09
C ARG A 240 0.48 -0.04 -27.02
N LEU A 241 0.25 -0.48 -25.78
CA LEU A 241 0.00 0.40 -24.64
C LEU A 241 1.19 1.35 -24.38
N LEU A 242 2.42 0.82 -24.39
CA LEU A 242 3.64 1.60 -24.21
C LEU A 242 3.88 2.60 -25.35
N ILE A 243 3.52 2.25 -26.59
CA ILE A 243 3.55 3.16 -27.74
C ILE A 243 2.51 4.27 -27.57
N LYS A 244 1.29 3.94 -27.16
CA LYS A 244 0.21 4.92 -26.94
C LYS A 244 0.55 5.87 -25.79
N ALA A 245 1.15 5.37 -24.71
CA ALA A 245 1.69 6.16 -23.62
C ALA A 245 2.96 6.95 -24.01
N GLY A 246 3.48 6.76 -25.23
CA GLY A 246 4.67 7.43 -25.74
C GLY A 246 5.95 7.09 -24.99
N ILE A 247 5.99 5.94 -24.31
CA ILE A 247 7.20 5.41 -23.66
C ILE A 247 8.12 4.82 -24.73
N ILE A 248 7.56 3.97 -25.59
CA ILE A 248 8.28 3.34 -26.71
C ILE A 248 7.88 4.05 -28.01
N ASP A 249 8.85 4.34 -28.86
CA ASP A 249 8.57 4.94 -30.17
C ASP A 249 7.96 3.88 -31.12
N SER A 250 6.91 4.24 -31.87
CA SER A 250 6.07 3.31 -32.66
C SER A 250 6.81 2.64 -33.81
N LEU A 251 7.77 3.36 -34.37
CA LEU A 251 8.73 2.86 -35.33
C LEU A 251 9.88 2.28 -34.52
N ALA A 252 10.46 1.16 -34.98
CA ALA A 252 11.81 0.83 -34.59
C ALA A 252 12.65 2.07 -34.91
N SER A 253 12.88 2.91 -33.91
CA SER A 253 13.84 3.96 -34.06
C SER A 253 15.14 3.18 -34.20
N ASN A 254 15.59 3.02 -35.45
CA ASN A 254 16.90 3.55 -35.78
C ASN A 254 17.06 4.72 -34.85
N THR A 255 17.88 4.55 -33.82
CA THR A 255 18.27 5.63 -32.95
C THR A 255 18.71 6.72 -33.91
N ASN A 256 17.81 7.61 -34.26
CA ASN A 256 18.13 8.92 -34.77
C ASN A 256 18.68 9.55 -33.51
N VAL A 257 19.91 9.14 -33.18
CA VAL A 257 20.90 9.97 -32.55
C VAL A 257 20.79 11.22 -33.40
N SER A 258 20.01 12.19 -32.92
CA SER A 258 20.16 13.54 -33.40
C SER A 258 21.58 13.88 -32.98
N SER A 259 22.53 13.50 -33.80
CA SER A 259 23.90 13.92 -33.71
C SER A 259 23.83 15.39 -34.07
N ARG A 260 23.44 16.22 -33.11
CA ARG A 260 23.82 17.61 -33.15
C ARG A 260 25.32 17.59 -33.03
N TYR A 261 25.96 17.81 -34.16
CA TYR A 261 27.34 18.25 -34.19
C TYR A 261 27.37 19.56 -33.41
N MET A 262 27.95 19.51 -32.22
CA MET A 262 28.36 20.71 -31.53
C MET A 262 29.77 21.00 -31.96
N LYS A 263 30.00 22.23 -32.40
CA LYS A 263 31.34 22.76 -32.54
C LYS A 263 31.91 22.99 -31.15
N THR A 264 32.94 22.25 -30.82
CA THR A 264 33.71 22.47 -29.59
C THR A 264 35.11 22.89 -29.98
N GLU A 265 35.64 23.90 -29.30
CA GLU A 265 37.04 24.29 -29.43
C GLU A 265 37.92 23.25 -28.74
N THR A 266 38.90 22.72 -29.47
CA THR A 266 39.92 21.80 -28.95
C THR A 266 41.30 22.28 -29.36
N VAL A 267 42.33 21.67 -28.79
CA VAL A 267 43.72 21.97 -29.13
C VAL A 267 44.28 20.80 -29.95
N SER A 268 44.84 21.09 -31.12
CA SER A 268 45.39 20.12 -32.06
C SER A 268 46.85 20.41 -32.38
N PHE A 269 47.60 19.37 -32.75
CA PHE A 269 48.94 19.50 -33.34
C PHE A 269 48.91 19.82 -34.83
N VAL A 270 47.72 19.78 -35.46
CA VAL A 270 47.53 20.10 -36.88
C VAL A 270 47.32 21.62 -37.02
N PRO A 271 48.10 22.32 -37.87
CA PRO A 271 47.92 23.74 -38.10
C PRO A 271 46.50 24.09 -38.56
N ASN A 272 45.85 25.03 -37.87
CA ASN A 272 44.55 25.58 -38.25
C ASN A 272 44.71 27.05 -38.69
N PHE A 273 44.57 27.32 -39.98
CA PHE A 273 44.68 28.68 -40.54
C PHE A 273 43.57 29.63 -40.09
N LYS A 274 42.50 29.13 -39.46
CA LYS A 274 41.44 29.96 -38.86
C LYS A 274 41.74 30.34 -37.41
N ASP A 275 42.77 29.76 -36.78
CA ASP A 275 43.18 30.12 -35.42
C ASP A 275 43.84 31.51 -35.42
N ARG A 276 43.08 32.51 -34.98
CA ARG A 276 43.54 33.91 -34.89
C ARG A 276 44.60 34.10 -33.80
N THR A 277 44.77 33.14 -32.89
CA THR A 277 45.77 33.22 -31.82
C THR A 277 47.17 32.80 -32.28
N VAL A 278 47.32 32.23 -33.48
CA VAL A 278 48.62 31.75 -34.01
C VAL A 278 49.66 32.85 -34.02
N PHE A 279 49.32 34.05 -34.49
CA PHE A 279 50.26 35.16 -34.53
C PHE A 279 50.78 35.55 -33.13
N ALA A 280 49.88 35.66 -32.16
CA ALA A 280 50.25 35.97 -30.78
C ALA A 280 51.07 34.83 -30.15
N LYS A 281 50.65 33.57 -30.34
CA LYS A 281 51.40 32.39 -29.88
C LYS A 281 52.79 32.34 -30.50
N SER A 282 52.92 32.71 -31.78
CA SER A 282 54.21 32.74 -32.45
C SER A 282 55.13 33.83 -31.91
N TYR A 283 54.57 34.99 -31.57
CA TYR A 283 55.33 36.08 -30.97
C TYR A 283 55.86 35.71 -29.57
N PHE A 284 55.05 35.05 -28.74
CA PHE A 284 55.45 34.69 -27.38
C PHE A 284 56.26 33.40 -27.28
N TYR A 285 55.97 32.39 -28.11
CA TYR A 285 56.50 31.03 -27.97
C TYR A 285 57.30 30.53 -29.19
N GLY A 286 57.48 31.37 -30.23
CA GLY A 286 58.18 30.98 -31.45
C GLY A 286 57.31 30.16 -32.41
N MET A 287 57.60 28.86 -32.58
CA MET A 287 56.77 28.00 -33.44
C MET A 287 55.65 27.34 -32.61
N PRO A 288 54.37 27.69 -32.79
CA PRO A 288 53.29 27.07 -32.03
C PRO A 288 53.17 25.59 -32.41
N LEU A 289 53.23 24.71 -31.41
CA LEU A 289 52.97 23.27 -31.57
C LEU A 289 51.48 22.93 -31.41
N LEU A 290 50.69 23.85 -30.86
CA LEU A 290 49.30 23.65 -30.45
C LEU A 290 48.39 24.74 -31.02
N TYR A 291 47.46 24.33 -31.88
CA TYR A 291 46.54 25.18 -32.63
C TYR A 291 45.11 24.96 -32.14
N ASN A 292 44.37 26.05 -31.94
CA ASN A 292 42.96 25.95 -31.59
C ASN A 292 42.19 25.49 -32.84
N SER A 293 41.37 24.47 -32.68
CA SER A 293 40.64 23.81 -33.74
C SER A 293 39.18 23.70 -33.35
N GLU A 294 38.26 23.97 -34.28
CA GLU A 294 36.86 23.57 -34.10
C GLU A 294 36.72 22.15 -34.60
N VAL A 295 36.29 21.24 -33.73
CA VAL A 295 35.90 19.89 -34.13
C VAL A 295 34.42 19.70 -33.88
N ASP A 296 33.78 19.03 -34.83
CA ASP A 296 32.39 18.61 -34.69
C ASP A 296 32.35 17.39 -33.76
N VAL A 297 31.97 17.61 -32.51
CA VAL A 297 31.77 16.54 -31.54
C VAL A 297 30.33 16.06 -31.65
N ILE A 298 30.16 14.74 -31.80
CA ILE A 298 28.85 14.11 -31.67
C ILE A 298 28.44 14.22 -30.20
N ASN A 299 27.56 15.17 -29.90
CA ASN A 299 26.93 15.17 -28.59
C ASN A 299 25.89 14.06 -28.54
N GLN A 300 26.29 12.89 -28.05
CA GLN A 300 25.34 11.85 -27.63
C GLN A 300 24.68 12.32 -26.33
N SER A 301 23.85 13.36 -26.40
CA SER A 301 22.86 13.51 -25.34
C SER A 301 21.94 12.30 -25.50
N LEU A 302 22.07 11.32 -24.60
CA LEU A 302 20.96 10.45 -24.28
C LEU A 302 19.83 11.39 -23.82
N ASN A 303 19.07 11.90 -24.78
CA ASN A 303 17.81 12.60 -24.54
C ASN A 303 16.78 11.56 -24.09
N SER A 304 17.11 10.73 -23.10
CA SER A 304 16.09 10.03 -22.33
C SER A 304 15.50 11.02 -21.35
N ARG A 305 14.84 12.05 -21.92
CA ARG A 305 13.91 12.84 -21.14
C ARG A 305 12.85 11.87 -20.66
N LEU A 306 12.61 11.88 -19.35
CA LEU A 306 11.52 11.14 -18.73
C LEU A 306 10.23 11.37 -19.53
N LYS A 307 9.68 10.30 -20.13
CA LYS A 307 8.53 10.38 -21.04
C LYS A 307 7.21 10.14 -20.31
N ALA A 308 7.18 9.24 -19.34
CA ALA A 308 5.98 8.93 -18.55
C ALA A 308 6.28 8.43 -17.14
N LEU A 309 5.33 8.59 -16.22
CA LEU A 309 5.33 7.93 -14.91
C LEU A 309 4.46 6.68 -14.98
N VAL A 310 4.96 5.56 -14.48
CA VAL A 310 4.25 4.28 -14.48
C VAL A 310 3.92 3.87 -13.06
N TYR A 311 2.65 3.63 -12.79
CA TYR A 311 2.13 3.17 -11.51
C TYR A 311 1.69 1.71 -11.65
N LEU A 312 2.33 0.85 -10.86
CA LEU A 312 2.09 -0.59 -10.80
C LEU A 312 1.24 -0.90 -9.59
N ASP A 313 0.01 -1.35 -9.83
CA ASP A 313 -0.85 -1.87 -8.77
C ASP A 313 -0.23 -3.15 -8.24
N VAL A 314 0.15 -3.16 -6.96
CA VAL A 314 0.75 -4.31 -6.28
C VAL A 314 -0.19 -4.93 -5.25
N SER A 315 -1.50 -4.69 -5.41
CA SER A 315 -2.52 -5.34 -4.62
C SER A 315 -2.58 -6.86 -4.89
N GLY A 316 -3.07 -7.60 -3.90
CA GLY A 316 -3.04 -9.07 -3.92
C GLY A 316 -3.81 -9.71 -5.08
N SER A 317 -4.80 -9.02 -5.65
CA SER A 317 -5.59 -9.50 -6.78
C SER A 317 -4.80 -9.48 -8.11
N VAL A 318 -3.81 -8.60 -8.24
CA VAL A 318 -3.07 -8.35 -9.48
C VAL A 318 -1.72 -9.07 -9.54
N TYR A 319 -1.27 -9.64 -8.41
CA TYR A 319 0.06 -10.24 -8.26
C TYR A 319 0.46 -11.22 -9.37
N ASN A 320 -0.45 -12.09 -9.81
CA ASN A 320 -0.17 -13.04 -10.89
C ASN A 320 -0.01 -12.35 -12.25
N SER A 321 -0.81 -11.33 -12.51
CA SER A 321 -0.79 -10.62 -13.79
C SER A 321 0.48 -9.76 -13.92
N ILE A 322 0.90 -9.08 -12.85
CA ILE A 322 2.17 -8.31 -12.77
C ILE A 322 3.37 -9.22 -13.05
N ASN A 323 3.43 -10.40 -12.42
CA ASN A 323 4.52 -11.37 -12.59
C ASN A 323 4.79 -11.72 -14.06
N SER A 324 3.77 -11.62 -14.91
CA SER A 324 3.88 -11.94 -16.33
C SER A 324 4.14 -10.74 -17.23
N LEU A 325 3.95 -9.49 -16.78
CA LEU A 325 4.03 -8.30 -17.65
C LEU A 325 5.06 -7.26 -17.22
N ALA A 326 5.37 -7.19 -15.92
CA ALA A 326 6.32 -6.21 -15.38
C ALA A 326 7.71 -6.32 -15.99
N SER A 327 8.12 -7.50 -16.47
CA SER A 327 9.41 -7.70 -17.15
C SER A 327 9.57 -6.84 -18.41
N LEU A 328 8.47 -6.46 -19.08
CA LEU A 328 8.49 -5.61 -20.27
C LEU A 328 8.83 -4.14 -19.97
N LEU A 329 8.75 -3.72 -18.71
CA LEU A 329 9.11 -2.37 -18.26
C LEU A 329 10.59 -2.23 -17.91
N LEU A 330 11.34 -3.34 -17.79
CA LEU A 330 12.76 -3.30 -17.43
C LEU A 330 13.61 -2.51 -18.43
N LYS A 331 13.34 -2.64 -19.73
CA LYS A 331 14.10 -1.95 -20.78
C LYS A 331 13.78 -0.44 -20.83
N PRO A 332 12.50 0.00 -20.90
CA PRO A 332 12.17 1.43 -20.81
C PRO A 332 12.67 2.09 -19.53
N TYR A 333 12.59 1.41 -18.38
CA TYR A 333 13.07 1.98 -17.12
C TYR A 333 14.60 2.12 -17.11
N LYS A 334 15.34 1.11 -17.59
CA LYS A 334 16.81 1.19 -17.73
C LYS A 334 17.25 2.35 -18.62
N ASN A 335 16.48 2.63 -19.68
CA ASN A 335 16.77 3.71 -20.61
C ASN A 335 16.44 5.11 -20.04
N GLY A 336 15.77 5.22 -18.88
CA GLY A 336 15.31 6.49 -18.33
C GLY A 336 14.06 7.06 -19.01
N GLU A 337 13.36 6.24 -19.81
CA GLU A 337 12.13 6.65 -20.53
C GLU A 337 10.93 6.75 -19.57
N CYS A 338 10.95 6.02 -18.45
CA CYS A 338 9.92 6.08 -17.43
C CYS A 338 10.48 5.95 -16.01
N LEU A 339 9.70 6.42 -15.02
CA LEU A 339 9.87 6.07 -13.61
C LEU A 339 8.79 5.08 -13.19
N LEU A 340 9.13 4.16 -12.28
CA LEU A 340 8.22 3.15 -11.78
C LEU A 340 7.87 3.40 -10.32
N PHE A 341 6.58 3.37 -10.02
CA PHE A 341 6.05 3.45 -8.67
C PHE A 341 5.17 2.23 -8.41
N ALA A 342 5.32 1.60 -7.26
CA ALA A 342 4.40 0.57 -6.78
C ALA A 342 3.32 1.26 -5.95
N PHE A 343 2.05 0.94 -6.19
CA PHE A 343 0.95 1.51 -5.42
C PHE A 343 -0.02 0.45 -4.90
N SER A 344 -0.57 0.75 -3.73
CA SER A 344 -1.68 0.04 -3.09
C SER A 344 -2.58 1.08 -2.42
N THR A 345 -2.40 1.33 -1.12
CA THR A 345 -2.95 2.51 -0.43
C THR A 345 -1.94 3.66 -0.33
N ILE A 346 -0.66 3.36 -0.55
CA ILE A 346 0.44 4.33 -0.62
C ILE A 346 1.24 4.06 -1.91
N VAL A 347 1.90 5.10 -2.42
CA VAL A 347 2.82 5.03 -3.55
C VAL A 347 4.27 4.99 -3.05
N ASP A 348 5.06 4.03 -3.53
CA ASP A 348 6.50 3.92 -3.27
C ASP A 348 7.30 3.93 -4.59
N GLU A 349 8.36 4.75 -4.66
CA GLU A 349 9.26 4.81 -5.83
C GLU A 349 10.17 3.57 -5.85
N VAL A 350 10.05 2.76 -6.91
CA VAL A 350 10.81 1.51 -7.00
C VAL A 350 12.10 1.76 -7.77
N ALA A 351 13.24 1.81 -7.07
CA ALA A 351 14.55 1.92 -7.70
C ALA A 351 14.82 0.78 -8.70
N TYR A 352 15.53 1.08 -9.80
CA TYR A 352 15.81 0.11 -10.89
C TYR A 352 16.42 -1.20 -10.39
N GLU A 353 17.41 -1.13 -9.50
CA GLU A 353 18.06 -2.33 -8.95
C GLU A 353 17.11 -3.21 -8.14
N ASN A 354 16.17 -2.59 -7.41
CA ASN A 354 15.15 -3.32 -6.67
C ASN A 354 14.14 -3.94 -7.62
N PHE A 355 13.65 -3.17 -8.60
CA PHE A 355 12.72 -3.66 -9.61
C PHE A 355 13.30 -4.82 -10.42
N ARG A 356 14.57 -4.75 -10.83
CA ARG A 356 15.28 -5.82 -11.53
C ARG A 356 15.36 -7.11 -10.72
N LYS A 357 15.46 -7.01 -9.39
CA LYS A 357 15.42 -8.15 -8.46
C LYS A 357 13.97 -8.59 -8.12
N GLY A 358 12.98 -7.90 -8.68
CA GLY A 358 11.56 -8.06 -8.42
C GLY A 358 11.10 -7.48 -7.08
N LYS A 359 11.96 -6.79 -6.33
CA LYS A 359 11.62 -6.26 -5.01
C LYS A 359 10.79 -4.98 -5.12
N TYR A 360 9.71 -4.89 -4.37
CA TYR A 360 8.91 -3.69 -4.21
C TYR A 360 8.29 -3.65 -2.82
N LYS A 361 7.69 -2.51 -2.50
CA LYS A 361 7.06 -2.19 -1.22
C LYS A 361 5.56 -2.08 -1.41
N THR A 362 4.75 -2.68 -0.55
CA THR A 362 3.27 -2.63 -0.63
C THR A 362 2.66 -2.55 0.76
N THR A 363 1.53 -1.87 0.92
CA THR A 363 0.82 -1.78 2.21
C THR A 363 -0.44 -2.66 2.24
N GLY A 364 -0.80 -3.27 1.11
CA GLY A 364 -2.05 -4.01 0.96
C GLY A 364 -3.26 -3.09 0.75
N GLY A 365 -4.18 -3.50 -0.13
CA GLY A 365 -5.33 -2.70 -0.57
C GLY A 365 -5.07 -1.90 -1.84
N THR A 366 -6.05 -1.09 -2.23
CA THR A 366 -6.02 -0.35 -3.51
C THR A 366 -6.81 0.95 -3.37
N ASP A 367 -6.15 2.09 -3.56
CA ASP A 367 -6.77 3.41 -3.68
C ASP A 367 -6.14 4.18 -4.84
N ILE A 368 -6.94 4.57 -5.83
CA ILE A 368 -6.46 5.35 -6.98
C ILE A 368 -6.05 6.77 -6.59
N ASN A 369 -6.64 7.35 -5.54
CA ASN A 369 -6.42 8.74 -5.17
C ASN A 369 -4.98 8.98 -4.69
N CYS A 370 -4.34 7.97 -4.10
CA CYS A 370 -2.94 8.06 -3.67
C CYS A 370 -1.97 8.32 -4.83
N ILE A 371 -2.29 7.89 -6.06
CA ILE A 371 -1.50 8.17 -7.27
C ILE A 371 -1.46 9.66 -7.55
N PHE A 372 -2.60 10.33 -7.44
CA PHE A 372 -2.74 11.75 -7.75
C PHE A 372 -2.16 12.61 -6.63
N ASP A 373 -2.43 12.30 -5.36
CA ASP A 373 -1.76 12.95 -4.23
C ASP A 373 -0.23 12.86 -4.38
N HIS A 374 0.30 11.67 -4.72
CA HIS A 374 1.73 11.50 -5.01
C HIS A 374 2.19 12.33 -6.20
N TYR A 375 1.48 12.28 -7.34
CA TYR A 375 1.85 13.03 -8.55
C TYR A 375 1.97 14.54 -8.30
N PHE A 376 0.99 15.12 -7.59
CA PHE A 376 0.98 16.55 -7.29
C PHE A 376 2.02 16.94 -6.24
N SER A 377 2.42 16.01 -5.37
CA SER A 377 3.53 16.20 -4.41
C SER A 377 4.93 16.15 -5.04
N LEU A 378 5.09 15.54 -6.22
CA LEU A 378 6.39 15.41 -6.88
C LEU A 378 6.98 16.76 -7.30
N PRO A 379 8.32 16.92 -7.30
CA PRO A 379 8.96 18.10 -7.87
C PRO A 379 8.60 18.29 -9.35
N LYS A 380 8.40 19.53 -9.81
CA LYS A 380 8.05 19.85 -11.21
C LYS A 380 9.01 19.25 -12.24
N SER A 381 10.28 19.02 -11.88
CA SER A 381 11.28 18.39 -12.75
C SER A 381 11.04 16.90 -13.01
N LYS A 382 10.32 16.20 -12.12
CA LYS A 382 9.94 14.78 -12.25
C LYS A 382 8.51 14.59 -12.77
N GLN A 383 7.73 15.66 -12.91
CA GLN A 383 6.36 15.58 -13.42
C GLN A 383 6.36 15.46 -14.94
N THR A 384 5.63 14.49 -15.47
CA THR A 384 5.29 14.36 -16.89
C THR A 384 3.80 14.49 -17.10
N ASN A 385 3.40 14.92 -18.30
CA ASN A 385 1.98 15.00 -18.64
C ASN A 385 1.38 13.62 -18.95
N ARG A 386 2.20 12.55 -19.00
CA ARG A 386 1.75 11.19 -19.29
C ARG A 386 1.89 10.28 -18.09
N ILE A 387 0.81 9.59 -17.77
CA ILE A 387 0.75 8.61 -16.67
C ILE A 387 0.26 7.28 -17.24
N LEU A 388 0.95 6.19 -16.92
CA LEU A 388 0.53 4.84 -17.23
C LEU A 388 0.19 4.09 -15.93
N ILE A 389 -1.04 3.59 -15.82
CA ILE A 389 -1.52 2.83 -14.66
C ILE A 389 -1.74 1.38 -15.09
N LEU A 390 -1.21 0.42 -14.34
CA LEU A 390 -1.43 -1.01 -14.55
C LEU A 390 -2.17 -1.57 -13.33
N THR A 391 -3.42 -2.00 -13.50
CA THR A 391 -4.32 -2.43 -12.40
C THR A 391 -5.38 -3.42 -12.89
N ASP A 392 -6.04 -4.16 -11.99
CA ASP A 392 -7.27 -4.92 -12.32
C ASP A 392 -8.54 -4.06 -12.32
N GLY A 393 -8.42 -2.82 -11.86
CA GLY A 393 -9.45 -1.78 -11.86
C GLY A 393 -10.34 -1.77 -10.62
N PHE A 394 -10.05 -2.55 -9.57
CA PHE A 394 -10.69 -2.41 -8.24
C PHE A 394 -9.98 -1.35 -7.39
N THR A 395 -9.92 -0.12 -7.90
CA THR A 395 -9.11 0.97 -7.32
C THR A 395 -9.93 2.08 -6.65
N GLY A 396 -11.26 1.99 -6.69
CA GLY A 396 -12.15 3.08 -6.32
C GLY A 396 -12.26 4.17 -7.40
N ARG A 397 -13.08 5.20 -7.13
CA ARG A 397 -13.27 6.35 -8.03
C ARG A 397 -12.31 7.49 -7.67
N VAL A 398 -11.90 8.22 -8.70
CA VAL A 398 -11.12 9.45 -8.53
C VAL A 398 -11.99 10.52 -7.86
N ASP A 399 -11.46 11.18 -6.84
CA ASP A 399 -12.14 12.28 -6.15
C ASP A 399 -12.33 13.51 -7.06
N ASP A 400 -13.45 14.21 -6.91
CA ASP A 400 -13.79 15.43 -7.65
C ASP A 400 -12.70 16.51 -7.57
N LYS A 401 -11.95 16.56 -6.46
CA LYS A 401 -10.82 17.50 -6.27
C LYS A 401 -9.76 17.35 -7.35
N PHE A 402 -9.45 16.12 -7.79
CA PHE A 402 -8.40 15.88 -8.76
C PHE A 402 -8.84 16.09 -10.20
N TYR A 403 -10.14 15.96 -10.52
CA TYR A 403 -10.62 16.13 -11.89
C TYR A 403 -10.25 17.49 -12.47
N ASN A 404 -10.44 18.56 -11.68
CA ASN A 404 -10.11 19.91 -12.11
C ASN A 404 -8.60 20.08 -12.31
N GLU A 405 -7.79 19.49 -11.44
CA GLU A 405 -6.33 19.57 -11.52
C GLU A 405 -5.77 18.80 -12.70
N ILE A 406 -6.25 17.57 -12.94
CA ILE A 406 -5.88 16.72 -14.08
C ILE A 406 -6.19 17.44 -15.39
N LYS A 407 -7.36 18.06 -15.49
CA LYS A 407 -7.78 18.84 -16.67
C LYS A 407 -6.93 20.10 -16.85
N SER A 408 -6.62 20.81 -15.78
CA SER A 408 -5.80 22.02 -15.83
C SER A 408 -4.36 21.77 -16.31
N LYS A 409 -3.80 20.60 -16.01
CA LYS A 409 -2.45 20.19 -16.41
C LYS A 409 -2.39 19.40 -17.72
N ASP A 410 -3.52 19.17 -18.37
CA ASP A 410 -3.64 18.35 -19.59
C ASP A 410 -2.95 16.98 -19.42
N LEU A 411 -3.26 16.28 -18.31
CA LEU A 411 -2.68 14.97 -18.03
C LEU A 411 -3.33 13.89 -18.90
N GLU A 412 -2.50 13.18 -19.66
CA GLU A 412 -2.88 12.02 -20.46
C GLU A 412 -2.67 10.73 -19.66
N ILE A 413 -3.77 10.12 -19.21
CA ILE A 413 -3.73 8.88 -18.43
C ILE A 413 -4.03 7.69 -19.34
N TYR A 414 -3.16 6.68 -19.28
CA TYR A 414 -3.27 5.41 -20.00
C TYR A 414 -3.42 4.29 -18.98
N CYS A 415 -4.28 3.30 -19.25
CA CYS A 415 -4.54 2.21 -18.31
C CYS A 415 -4.41 0.84 -18.97
N GLY A 416 -3.62 -0.04 -18.37
CA GLY A 416 -3.62 -1.48 -18.67
C GLY A 416 -4.49 -2.21 -17.65
N LEU A 417 -5.59 -2.81 -18.10
CA LEU A 417 -6.55 -3.50 -17.22
C LEU A 417 -6.37 -5.02 -17.24
N PHE A 418 -6.31 -5.61 -16.04
CA PHE A 418 -6.22 -7.06 -15.83
C PHE A 418 -7.55 -7.60 -15.29
N GLY A 419 -8.42 -8.20 -16.11
CA GLY A 419 -9.64 -8.83 -15.59
C GLY A 419 -10.89 -8.67 -16.45
N LYS A 420 -12.08 -8.84 -15.82
CA LYS A 420 -13.40 -8.76 -16.48
C LYS A 420 -13.87 -7.31 -16.63
N GLU A 421 -14.68 -7.05 -17.65
CA GLU A 421 -15.10 -5.73 -18.18
C GLU A 421 -15.83 -4.79 -17.18
N GLN A 422 -16.24 -5.28 -16.00
CA GLN A 422 -17.02 -4.48 -15.03
C GLN A 422 -16.22 -3.37 -14.32
N THR A 423 -14.89 -3.46 -14.27
CA THR A 423 -14.02 -2.49 -13.57
C THR A 423 -13.60 -1.26 -14.40
N LYS A 424 -13.95 -1.18 -15.68
CA LYS A 424 -13.60 -0.02 -16.53
C LYS A 424 -14.30 1.28 -16.10
N LYS A 425 -15.49 1.17 -15.50
CA LYS A 425 -16.38 2.30 -15.19
C LYS A 425 -15.77 3.31 -14.22
N ASP A 426 -14.93 2.87 -13.29
CA ASP A 426 -14.40 3.74 -12.23
C ASP A 426 -13.28 4.67 -12.71
N LEU A 427 -12.56 4.29 -13.78
CA LEU A 427 -11.46 5.07 -14.37
C LEU A 427 -11.83 5.70 -15.73
N GLN A 428 -13.00 5.37 -16.28
CA GLN A 428 -13.40 5.75 -17.64
C GLN A 428 -13.43 7.26 -17.88
N SER A 429 -13.72 8.03 -16.84
CA SER A 429 -13.85 9.49 -16.87
C SER A 429 -12.51 10.22 -16.96
N VAL A 430 -11.40 9.56 -16.63
CA VAL A 430 -10.06 10.20 -16.55
C VAL A 430 -9.07 9.56 -17.54
N VAL A 431 -9.25 8.27 -17.87
CA VAL A 431 -8.32 7.53 -18.73
C VAL A 431 -8.62 7.78 -20.21
N LYS A 432 -7.59 8.22 -20.94
CA LYS A 432 -7.62 8.48 -22.37
C LYS A 432 -7.62 7.20 -23.22
N TYR A 433 -6.95 6.15 -22.75
CA TYR A 433 -6.84 4.88 -23.48
C TYR A 433 -6.73 3.68 -22.55
N PHE A 434 -7.49 2.63 -22.86
CA PHE A 434 -7.48 1.35 -22.15
C PHE A 434 -6.93 0.25 -23.05
N GLU A 435 -6.05 -0.60 -22.50
CA GLU A 435 -5.66 -1.87 -23.10
C GLU A 435 -5.98 -3.02 -22.14
N GLU A 436 -6.78 -3.99 -22.59
CA GLU A 436 -7.24 -5.11 -21.75
C GLU A 436 -6.41 -6.37 -21.96
N PHE A 437 -5.97 -6.97 -20.85
CA PHE A 437 -5.20 -8.20 -20.82
C PHE A 437 -6.06 -9.36 -20.33
N LYS A 438 -6.52 -10.22 -21.26
CA LYS A 438 -7.36 -11.41 -20.94
C LYS A 438 -6.46 -12.63 -20.65
N GLY A 439 -6.72 -13.35 -19.55
CA GLY A 439 -6.07 -14.63 -19.23
C GLY A 439 -4.63 -14.53 -18.72
N VAL A 440 -4.39 -13.55 -17.84
CA VAL A 440 -3.06 -13.17 -17.31
C VAL A 440 -2.99 -13.34 -15.81
#